data_AF-A0AAU5EFU2-F1
#
_entry.id   AF-A0AAU5EFU2-F1
#
_cell.length_a   1.000
_cell.length_b   1.000
_cell.length_c   1.000
_cell.angle_alpha   90.00
_cell.angle_beta   90.00
_cell.angle_gamma   90.00
#
_symmetry.space_group_name_H-M   'P 1'
#
loop_
_entity.id
_entity.type
_entity.pdbx_description
1 polymer ?
#
loop_
_entity_poly.entity_id
_entity_poly.type
_entity_poly.pdbx_seq_one_letter_code
_entity_poly.pdbx_strand_id
1 'polypeptide(L)'
;MTTAHEAPYAPEHSPRLDWAQLAPEVYKAMVRLDAAARKGLDPTLLELVKIRASQLNHCAFCLDMHTKDALAAGESVERIIQLGAWEESRHFYTEKELAAIELTEAVTVLTDGFVPDEVYERAAEHFEEAELAQLIAAITVINAWNRFGVSTRMVPGHYKAGQYK
;
A
#
# COMPACT_ATOMS: atom_id res chain seq x y z
N MET A 1 -6.63 33.81 -25.92
CA MET A 1 -5.50 32.91 -25.65
C MET A 1 -4.87 33.36 -24.35
N THR A 2 -5.33 32.81 -23.24
CA THR A 2 -4.80 33.09 -21.90
C THR A 2 -3.50 32.34 -21.74
N THR A 3 -2.39 33.07 -21.64
CA THR A 3 -1.08 32.52 -21.27
C THR A 3 -1.16 32.04 -19.83
N ALA A 4 -1.11 30.72 -19.63
CA ALA A 4 -0.99 30.15 -18.30
C ALA A 4 0.30 30.65 -17.66
N HIS A 5 0.19 31.37 -16.55
CA HIS A 5 1.32 31.63 -15.67
C HIS A 5 1.65 30.29 -14.99
N GLU A 6 2.66 29.57 -15.49
CA GLU A 6 3.26 28.47 -14.74
C GLU A 6 4.07 29.07 -13.58
N ALA A 7 3.43 29.16 -12.41
CA ALA A 7 4.17 29.33 -11.19
C ALA A 7 5.12 28.13 -11.02
N PRO A 8 6.40 28.32 -10.66
CA PRO A 8 7.33 27.22 -10.49
C PRO A 8 6.87 26.29 -9.35
N TYR A 9 6.88 24.97 -9.58
CA TYR A 9 6.66 23.98 -8.53
C TYR A 9 7.76 24.05 -7.46
N ALA A 10 7.44 23.64 -6.23
CA ALA A 10 8.42 23.53 -5.15
C ALA A 10 9.49 22.46 -5.47
N PRO A 11 10.75 22.63 -5.02
CA PRO A 11 11.82 21.66 -5.28
C PRO A 11 11.58 20.33 -4.55
N GLU A 12 12.09 19.24 -5.12
CA GLU A 12 12.10 17.91 -4.47
C GLU A 12 12.96 17.93 -3.20
N HIS A 13 12.56 17.12 -2.20
CA HIS A 13 13.42 16.86 -1.05
C HIS A 13 14.47 15.78 -1.39
N SER A 14 15.62 15.83 -0.72
CA SER A 14 16.58 14.73 -0.75
C SER A 14 16.21 13.63 0.25
N PRO A 15 16.51 12.35 -0.05
CA PRO A 15 16.45 11.28 0.95
C PRO A 15 17.31 11.60 2.17
N ARG A 16 16.85 11.23 3.37
CA ARG A 16 17.63 11.34 4.61
C ARG A 16 18.70 10.25 4.72
N LEU A 17 18.43 9.06 4.19
CA LEU A 17 19.26 7.87 4.36
C LEU A 17 19.02 6.87 3.23
N ASP A 18 20.10 6.41 2.57
CA ASP A 18 20.05 5.23 1.69
C ASP A 18 20.19 3.95 2.51
N TRP A 19 19.10 3.57 3.17
CA TRP A 19 19.10 2.39 4.05
C TRP A 19 19.30 1.08 3.30
N ALA A 20 18.91 1.00 2.02
CA ALA A 20 19.08 -0.20 1.22
C ALA A 20 20.57 -0.46 0.94
N GLN A 21 21.33 0.61 0.62
CA GLN A 21 22.77 0.53 0.47
C GLN A 21 23.50 0.28 1.81
N LEU A 22 23.05 0.94 2.89
CA LEU A 22 23.72 0.89 4.19
C LEU A 22 23.38 -0.36 5.01
N ALA A 23 22.23 -0.98 4.77
CA ALA A 23 21.77 -2.21 5.43
C ALA A 23 21.27 -3.26 4.39
N PRO A 24 22.15 -3.74 3.50
CA PRO A 24 21.76 -4.55 2.35
C PRO A 24 21.14 -5.90 2.73
N GLU A 25 21.55 -6.50 3.84
CA GLU A 25 20.95 -7.76 4.31
C GLU A 25 19.53 -7.57 4.86
N VAL A 26 19.25 -6.41 5.49
CA VAL A 26 17.89 -6.04 5.91
C VAL A 26 17.00 -5.82 4.69
N TYR A 27 17.51 -5.09 3.68
CA TYR A 27 16.78 -4.89 2.43
C TYR A 27 16.45 -6.21 1.73
N LYS A 28 17.43 -7.13 1.61
CA LYS A 28 17.20 -8.46 1.03
C LYS A 28 16.17 -9.27 1.83
N ALA A 29 16.20 -9.20 3.15
CA ALA A 29 15.22 -9.87 4.00
C ALA A 29 13.80 -9.30 3.78
N MET A 30 13.67 -7.98 3.70
CA MET A 30 12.41 -7.30 3.39
C MET A 30 11.85 -7.72 2.03
N VAL A 31 12.67 -7.77 0.98
CA VAL A 31 12.26 -8.24 -0.35
C VAL A 31 11.80 -9.70 -0.32
N ARG A 32 12.51 -10.58 0.39
CA ARG A 32 12.12 -11.99 0.52
C ARG A 32 10.81 -12.16 1.28
N LEU A 33 10.61 -11.39 2.34
CA LEU A 33 9.37 -11.41 3.12
C LEU A 33 8.20 -10.93 2.27
N ASP A 34 8.38 -9.85 1.51
CA ASP A 34 7.38 -9.35 0.56
C ASP A 34 7.03 -10.38 -0.52
N ALA A 35 8.02 -11.04 -1.11
CA ALA A 35 7.77 -12.12 -2.07
C ALA A 35 7.02 -13.32 -1.44
N ALA A 36 7.26 -13.62 -0.16
CA ALA A 36 6.55 -14.68 0.55
C ALA A 36 5.09 -14.30 0.87
N ALA A 37 4.87 -13.07 1.31
CA ALA A 37 3.56 -12.55 1.73
C ALA A 37 2.56 -12.38 0.57
N ARG A 38 3.04 -12.27 -0.67
CA ARG A 38 2.17 -12.14 -1.86
C ARG A 38 1.64 -13.47 -2.38
N LYS A 39 2.09 -14.61 -1.86
CA LYS A 39 1.74 -15.92 -2.42
C LYS A 39 0.27 -16.25 -2.18
N GLY A 40 -0.42 -16.63 -3.26
CA GLY A 40 -1.81 -17.10 -3.19
C GLY A 40 -2.86 -15.99 -3.10
N LEU A 41 -2.46 -14.72 -3.12
CA LEU A 41 -3.37 -13.58 -3.15
C LEU A 41 -3.51 -13.05 -4.58
N ASP A 42 -4.69 -12.49 -4.86
CA ASP A 42 -4.95 -11.75 -6.09
C ASP A 42 -4.00 -10.53 -6.19
N PRO A 43 -3.29 -10.34 -7.32
CA PRO A 43 -2.36 -9.23 -7.49
C PRO A 43 -3.01 -7.84 -7.42
N THR A 44 -4.25 -7.69 -7.87
CA THR A 44 -4.98 -6.41 -7.84
C THR A 44 -5.39 -6.06 -6.41
N LEU A 45 -5.94 -7.03 -5.68
CA LEU A 45 -6.24 -6.91 -4.25
C LEU A 45 -5.00 -6.51 -3.45
N LEU A 46 -3.85 -7.13 -3.74
CA LEU A 46 -2.58 -6.80 -3.11
C LEU A 46 -2.19 -5.33 -3.30
N GLU A 47 -2.38 -4.76 -4.49
CA GLU A 47 -2.06 -3.34 -4.69
C GLU A 47 -3.07 -2.42 -4.00
N LEU A 48 -4.36 -2.76 -3.94
CA LEU A 48 -5.35 -1.99 -3.15
C LEU A 48 -4.96 -1.93 -1.67
N VAL A 49 -4.64 -3.09 -1.07
CA VAL A 49 -4.15 -3.18 0.32
C VAL A 49 -2.92 -2.29 0.53
N LYS A 50 -1.95 -2.36 -0.39
CA LYS A 50 -0.72 -1.57 -0.27
C LYS A 50 -0.95 -0.08 -0.41
N ILE A 51 -1.83 0.33 -1.33
CA ILE A 51 -2.21 1.73 -1.50
C ILE A 51 -2.90 2.23 -0.24
N ARG A 52 -3.89 1.51 0.30
CA ARG A 52 -4.64 1.97 1.48
C ARG A 52 -3.77 2.12 2.72
N ALA A 53 -2.94 1.11 3.03
CA ALA A 53 -1.99 1.21 4.14
C ALA A 53 -1.03 2.40 3.96
N SER A 54 -0.58 2.65 2.72
CA SER A 54 0.31 3.78 2.40
C SER A 54 -0.37 5.14 2.48
N GLN A 55 -1.69 5.23 2.21
CA GLN A 55 -2.49 6.45 2.41
C GLN A 55 -2.53 6.80 3.90
N LEU A 56 -2.86 5.82 4.76
CA LEU A 56 -2.93 5.99 6.21
C LEU A 56 -1.56 6.33 6.83
N ASN A 57 -0.49 5.69 6.35
CA ASN A 57 0.87 5.95 6.83
C ASN A 57 1.54 7.16 6.17
N HIS A 58 0.87 7.86 5.25
CA HIS A 58 1.42 9.00 4.49
C HIS A 58 2.75 8.68 3.74
N CYS A 59 2.92 7.46 3.24
CA CYS A 59 4.10 7.08 2.45
C CYS A 59 3.95 7.48 0.97
N ALA A 60 4.31 8.73 0.61
CA ALA A 60 4.21 9.21 -0.77
C ALA A 60 4.99 8.36 -1.80
N PHE A 61 6.17 7.86 -1.43
CA PHE A 61 6.95 6.95 -2.28
C PHE A 61 6.20 5.64 -2.58
N CYS A 62 5.60 5.05 -1.54
CA CYS A 62 4.85 3.82 -1.66
C CYS A 62 3.56 4.03 -2.47
N LEU A 63 2.89 5.18 -2.29
CA LEU A 63 1.73 5.56 -3.10
C LEU A 63 2.09 5.68 -4.58
N ASP A 64 3.19 6.37 -4.91
CA ASP A 64 3.67 6.47 -6.30
C ASP A 64 3.93 5.09 -6.91
N MET A 65 4.58 4.21 -6.15
CA MET A 65 4.89 2.85 -6.60
C MET A 65 3.64 2.00 -6.84
N HIS A 66 2.80 1.87 -5.81
CA HIS A 66 1.68 0.92 -5.83
C HIS A 66 0.53 1.38 -6.72
N THR A 67 0.30 2.68 -6.86
CA THR A 67 -0.68 3.18 -7.83
C THR A 67 -0.24 2.91 -9.27
N LYS A 68 1.04 3.10 -9.61
CA LYS A 68 1.59 2.77 -10.94
C LYS A 68 1.53 1.27 -11.22
N ASP A 69 1.84 0.43 -10.24
CA ASP A 69 1.75 -1.02 -10.39
C ASP A 69 0.30 -1.50 -10.51
N ALA A 70 -0.64 -0.93 -9.75
CA ALA A 70 -2.07 -1.23 -9.85
C ALA A 70 -2.62 -0.89 -11.24
N LEU A 71 -2.32 0.31 -11.74
CA LEU A 71 -2.73 0.74 -13.09
C LEU A 71 -2.15 -0.19 -14.17
N ALA A 72 -0.88 -0.58 -14.03
CA ALA A 72 -0.26 -1.54 -14.94
C ALA A 72 -0.88 -2.95 -14.87
N ALA A 73 -1.48 -3.31 -13.74
CA ALA A 73 -2.22 -4.57 -13.55
C ALA A 73 -3.70 -4.49 -14.01
N GLY A 74 -4.16 -3.33 -14.48
CA GLY A 74 -5.52 -3.15 -15.00
C GLY A 74 -6.53 -2.56 -14.01
N GLU A 75 -6.08 -2.10 -12.84
CA GLU A 75 -6.92 -1.35 -11.91
C GLU A 75 -7.31 0.03 -12.51
N SER A 76 -8.43 0.59 -12.07
CA SER A 76 -8.91 1.88 -12.57
C SER A 76 -8.48 3.07 -11.72
N VAL A 77 -8.25 4.21 -12.37
CA VAL A 77 -7.97 5.48 -11.67
C VAL A 77 -9.11 5.83 -10.71
N GLU A 78 -10.36 5.59 -11.14
CA GLU A 78 -11.55 5.83 -10.32
C GLU A 78 -11.51 5.04 -9.01
N ARG A 79 -11.28 3.71 -9.09
CA ARG A 79 -11.18 2.85 -7.91
C ARG A 79 -9.99 3.21 -7.01
N ILE A 80 -8.86 3.64 -7.57
CA ILE A 80 -7.71 4.11 -6.78
C ILE A 80 -8.03 5.40 -6.03
N ILE A 81 -8.73 6.35 -6.68
CA ILE A 81 -9.12 7.61 -6.04
C ILE A 81 -10.15 7.36 -4.94
N GLN A 82 -11.18 6.57 -5.22
CA GLN A 82 -12.25 6.25 -4.27
C GLN A 82 -11.75 5.51 -3.03
N LEU A 83 -10.60 4.82 -3.12
CA LEU A 83 -10.04 4.06 -2.01
C LEU A 83 -9.72 4.91 -0.78
N GLY A 84 -9.47 6.21 -1.00
CA GLY A 84 -9.28 7.18 0.08
C GLY A 84 -10.51 7.35 0.98
N ALA A 85 -11.71 7.06 0.45
CA ALA A 85 -13.03 7.22 1.07
C ALA A 85 -13.93 6.01 0.73
N TRP A 86 -13.40 4.79 0.89
CA TRP A 86 -14.06 3.56 0.45
C TRP A 86 -15.37 3.29 1.22
N GLU A 87 -15.49 3.77 2.45
CA GLU A 87 -16.66 3.63 3.32
C GLU A 87 -17.91 4.25 2.69
N GLU A 88 -17.75 5.39 2.00
CA GLU A 88 -18.82 6.10 1.29
C GLU A 88 -18.97 5.64 -0.17
N SER A 89 -18.04 4.82 -0.66
CA SER A 89 -17.95 4.41 -2.07
C SER A 89 -17.87 2.89 -2.25
N ARG A 90 -18.42 2.12 -1.29
CA ARG A 90 -18.34 0.65 -1.22
C ARG A 90 -18.73 -0.08 -2.51
N HIS A 91 -19.67 0.47 -3.28
CA HIS A 91 -20.18 -0.10 -4.54
C HIS A 91 -19.12 -0.22 -5.65
N PHE A 92 -17.95 0.41 -5.48
CA PHE A 92 -16.82 0.22 -6.38
C PHE A 92 -16.06 -1.08 -6.15
N TYR A 93 -16.22 -1.73 -4.99
CA TYR A 93 -15.43 -2.88 -4.55
C TYR A 93 -16.30 -4.10 -4.27
N THR A 94 -15.70 -5.29 -4.37
CA THR A 94 -16.35 -6.54 -3.94
C THR A 94 -16.33 -6.67 -2.42
N GLU A 95 -17.22 -7.49 -1.83
CA GLU A 95 -17.20 -7.72 -0.38
C GLU A 95 -15.86 -8.30 0.13
N LYS A 96 -15.21 -9.14 -0.68
CA LYS A 96 -13.86 -9.66 -0.37
C LYS A 96 -12.81 -8.55 -0.34
N GLU A 97 -12.87 -7.61 -1.29
CA GLU A 97 -11.99 -6.43 -1.30
C GLU A 97 -12.28 -5.52 -0.11
N LEU A 98 -13.55 -5.25 0.20
CA LEU A 98 -13.96 -4.42 1.33
C LEU A 98 -13.47 -5.00 2.66
N ALA A 99 -13.61 -6.32 2.86
CA ALA A 99 -13.12 -6.99 4.05
C ALA A 99 -11.59 -6.90 4.18
N ALA A 100 -10.86 -6.99 3.06
CA ALA A 100 -9.41 -6.80 3.06
C ALA A 100 -9.01 -5.34 3.34
N ILE A 101 -9.71 -4.37 2.77
CA ILE A 101 -9.48 -2.94 3.00
C ILE A 101 -9.73 -2.61 4.47
N GLU A 102 -10.83 -3.07 5.04
CA GLU A 102 -11.19 -2.85 6.45
C GLU A 102 -10.15 -3.48 7.41
N LEU A 103 -9.75 -4.73 7.15
CA LEU A 103 -8.68 -5.37 7.92
C LEU A 103 -7.33 -4.64 7.76
N THR A 104 -7.06 -4.11 6.56
CA THR A 104 -5.86 -3.30 6.29
C THR A 104 -5.80 -2.08 7.17
N GLU A 105 -6.91 -1.37 7.35
CA GLU A 105 -6.96 -0.22 8.25
C GLU A 105 -6.69 -0.63 9.69
N ALA A 106 -7.45 -1.61 10.20
CA ALA A 106 -7.37 -2.04 11.60
C ALA A 106 -5.96 -2.49 11.99
N VAL A 107 -5.26 -3.21 11.11
CA VAL A 107 -3.86 -3.65 11.34
C VAL A 107 -2.87 -2.49 11.16
N THR A 108 -3.18 -1.48 10.33
CA THR A 108 -2.31 -0.33 10.10
C THR A 108 -2.34 0.65 11.29
N VAL A 109 -3.52 0.94 11.84
CA VAL A 109 -3.71 1.91 12.94
C VAL A 109 -3.79 1.28 14.33
N LEU A 110 -2.90 0.33 14.62
CA LEU A 110 -2.78 -0.29 15.96
C LEU A 110 -2.50 0.69 17.11
N THR A 111 -2.23 1.97 16.82
CA THR A 111 -2.07 3.00 17.86
C THR A 111 -3.38 3.35 18.56
N ASP A 112 -4.53 3.07 17.95
CA ASP A 112 -5.85 3.42 18.47
C ASP A 112 -6.51 2.25 19.24
N GLY A 113 -5.82 1.11 19.38
CA GLY A 113 -6.31 -0.06 20.11
C GLY A 113 -5.74 -1.38 19.59
N PHE A 114 -6.59 -2.40 19.53
CA PHE A 114 -6.32 -3.71 18.93
C PHE A 114 -7.17 -3.88 17.67
N VAL A 115 -6.88 -4.90 16.85
CA VAL A 115 -7.76 -5.27 15.72
C VAL A 115 -9.08 -5.77 16.28
N PRO A 116 -10.23 -5.09 16.06
CA PRO A 116 -11.51 -5.53 16.63
C PRO A 116 -11.90 -6.92 16.12
N ASP A 117 -12.43 -7.78 17.00
CA ASP A 117 -12.83 -9.15 16.67
C ASP A 117 -13.81 -9.18 15.49
N GLU A 118 -14.80 -8.29 15.49
CA GLU A 118 -15.79 -8.15 14.42
C GLU A 118 -15.19 -7.83 13.04
N VAL A 119 -14.08 -7.08 12.99
CA VAL A 119 -13.35 -6.78 11.73
C VAL A 119 -12.62 -8.03 11.25
N TYR A 120 -11.97 -8.75 12.17
CA TYR A 120 -11.30 -10.01 11.86
C TYR A 120 -12.29 -11.06 11.38
N GLU A 121 -13.42 -11.22 12.07
CA GLU A 121 -14.47 -12.19 11.74
C GLU A 121 -15.05 -11.92 10.34
N ARG A 122 -15.36 -10.65 10.00
CA ARG A 122 -15.77 -10.29 8.64
C ARG A 122 -14.75 -10.68 7.58
N ALA A 123 -13.45 -10.47 7.84
CA ALA A 123 -12.42 -10.93 6.93
C ALA A 123 -12.37 -12.47 6.85
N ALA A 124 -12.48 -13.18 7.97
CA ALA A 124 -12.46 -14.64 8.00
C ALA A 124 -13.62 -15.30 7.22
N GLU A 125 -14.76 -14.63 7.07
CA GLU A 125 -15.88 -15.11 6.25
C GLU A 125 -15.58 -15.14 4.73
N HIS A 126 -14.61 -14.34 4.27
CA HIS A 126 -14.31 -14.14 2.84
C HIS A 126 -13.00 -14.77 2.37
N PHE A 127 -12.19 -15.30 3.29
CA PHE A 127 -10.86 -15.82 3.01
C PHE A 127 -10.68 -17.20 3.65
N GLU A 128 -10.10 -18.14 2.91
CA GLU A 128 -9.58 -19.38 3.49
C GLU A 128 -8.49 -19.05 4.51
N GLU A 129 -8.32 -19.84 5.57
CA GLU A 129 -7.40 -19.51 6.68
C GLU A 129 -5.97 -19.21 6.20
N ALA A 130 -5.46 -19.99 5.24
CA ALA A 130 -4.14 -19.78 4.66
C ALA A 130 -4.06 -18.49 3.84
N GLU A 131 -5.14 -18.11 3.15
CA GLU A 131 -5.23 -16.87 2.38
C GLU A 131 -5.34 -15.66 3.31
N LEU A 132 -6.11 -15.76 4.39
CA LEU A 132 -6.22 -14.72 5.43
C LEU A 132 -4.87 -14.47 6.12
N ALA A 133 -4.14 -15.54 6.45
CA ALA A 133 -2.79 -15.41 6.99
C ALA A 133 -1.84 -14.67 6.04
N GLN A 134 -1.96 -14.92 4.73
CA GLN A 134 -1.20 -14.18 3.71
C GLN A 134 -1.63 -12.72 3.61
N LEU A 135 -2.93 -12.43 3.70
CA LEU A 135 -3.44 -11.06 3.71
C LEU A 135 -2.85 -10.27 4.89
N ILE A 136 -2.88 -10.83 6.10
CA ILE A 136 -2.27 -10.22 7.29
C ILE A 136 -0.76 -10.01 7.09
N ALA A 137 -0.07 -10.99 6.50
CA ALA A 137 1.36 -10.86 6.17
C ALA A 137 1.59 -9.71 5.17
N ALA A 138 0.78 -9.58 4.12
CA ALA A 138 0.89 -8.52 3.14
C ALA A 138 0.67 -7.13 3.77
N ILE A 139 -0.34 -6.98 4.63
CA ILE A 139 -0.62 -5.74 5.38
C ILE A 139 0.57 -5.38 6.31
N THR A 140 1.12 -6.37 7.00
CA THR A 140 2.29 -6.18 7.89
C THR A 140 3.51 -5.73 7.10
N VAL A 141 3.76 -6.34 5.95
CA VAL A 141 4.91 -6.02 5.08
C VAL A 141 4.82 -4.61 4.52
N ILE A 142 3.67 -4.17 4.00
CA ILE A 142 3.54 -2.80 3.51
C ILE A 142 3.72 -1.79 4.65
N ASN A 143 3.23 -2.09 5.84
CA ASN A 143 3.45 -1.27 7.03
C ASN A 143 4.94 -1.13 7.37
N ALA A 144 5.74 -2.20 7.21
CA ALA A 144 7.18 -2.13 7.36
C ALA A 144 7.85 -1.29 6.26
N TRP A 145 7.45 -1.45 4.98
CA TRP A 145 7.95 -0.60 3.89
C TRP A 145 7.62 0.88 4.08
N ASN A 146 6.39 1.20 4.52
CA ASN A 146 5.98 2.57 4.81
C ASN A 146 6.86 3.22 5.89
N ARG A 147 7.22 2.46 6.95
CA ARG A 147 8.11 2.94 8.01
C ARG A 147 9.49 3.29 7.48
N PHE A 148 10.07 2.48 6.60
CA PHE A 148 11.32 2.85 5.92
C PHE A 148 11.12 4.08 5.01
N GLY A 149 10.12 4.06 4.13
CA GLY A 149 9.88 5.13 3.17
C GLY A 149 9.70 6.51 3.80
N VAL A 150 8.91 6.60 4.87
CA VAL A 150 8.64 7.86 5.58
C VAL A 150 9.84 8.28 6.42
N SER A 151 10.43 7.38 7.21
CA SER A 151 11.53 7.74 8.11
C SER A 151 12.77 8.21 7.33
N THR A 152 13.06 7.60 6.18
CA THR A 152 14.21 7.95 5.33
C THR A 152 13.90 8.99 4.25
N ARG A 153 12.66 9.51 4.17
CA ARG A 153 12.19 10.46 3.14
C ARG A 153 12.50 10.01 1.71
N MET A 154 12.13 8.79 1.35
CA MET A 154 12.23 8.34 -0.04
C MET A 154 11.46 9.30 -0.97
N VAL A 155 11.97 9.51 -2.18
CA VAL A 155 11.46 10.52 -3.12
C VAL A 155 10.51 9.86 -4.13
N PRO A 156 9.22 10.25 -4.17
CA PRO A 156 8.25 9.72 -5.14
C PRO A 156 8.48 10.27 -6.55
N GLY A 157 7.78 9.72 -7.55
CA GLY A 157 7.69 10.24 -8.91
C GLY A 157 8.62 9.55 -9.90
N HIS A 158 9.72 8.97 -9.39
CA HIS A 158 10.78 8.38 -10.22
C HIS A 158 10.58 6.88 -10.50
N TYR A 159 9.63 6.21 -9.84
CA TYR A 159 9.36 4.79 -10.05
C TYR A 159 8.71 4.53 -11.41
N LYS A 160 9.07 3.41 -12.05
CA LYS A 160 8.40 2.86 -13.23
C LYS A 160 7.77 1.52 -12.90
N ALA A 161 6.53 1.29 -13.36
CA ALA A 161 5.81 0.04 -13.08
C ALA A 161 6.64 -1.20 -13.44
N GLY A 162 6.71 -2.16 -12.51
CA GLY A 162 7.49 -3.38 -12.64
C GLY A 162 9.01 -3.25 -12.45
N GLN A 163 9.54 -2.09 -12.05
CA GLN A 163 10.99 -1.87 -11.90
C GLN A 163 11.68 -2.82 -10.89
N TYR A 164 10.94 -3.38 -9.94
CA TYR A 164 11.46 -4.28 -8.89
C TYR A 164 10.85 -5.69 -8.95
N LYS A 165 10.22 -6.07 -10.07
CA LYS A 165 9.68 -7.42 -10.29
C LYS A 165 10.74 -8.36 -10.88
#